data_AF-A0A944LA85-F1
#
_entry.id   AF-A0A944LA85-F1
#
_cell.length_a   1.000
_cell.length_b   1.000
_cell.length_c   1.000
_cell.angle_alpha   90.00
_cell.angle_beta   90.00
_cell.angle_gamma   90.00
#
_symmetry.space_group_name_H-M   'P 1'
#
loop_
_entity.id
_entity.type
_entity.pdbx_description
1 polymer ?
#
loop_
_entity_poly.entity_id
_entity_poly.type
_entity_poly.pdbx_seq_one_letter_code
_entity_poly.pdbx_strand_id
1 'polypeptide(L)'
;MTAGRAVLGLAGAGLIWYGLLGLPSQLGPAQLVGLLTWMAVAVLLHDGVIVPLSTLAGAALTRTGSRLRPASAGILRGTLMTGAAVSLIAGILMKAQSEARSISALEGDYAGNIFGFWAGLAFVAAASIYAVERTGRTRSGKGDSRQNTRP
;
A
#
# COMPACT_ATOMS: atom_id res chain seq x y z
N MET A 1 -17.46 24.89 -0.93
CA MET A 1 -17.13 23.46 -0.88
C MET A 1 -17.47 22.84 -2.24
N THR A 2 -16.59 22.04 -2.85
CA THR A 2 -16.93 21.37 -4.11
C THR A 2 -18.04 20.34 -3.87
N ALA A 3 -18.98 20.21 -4.82
CA ALA A 3 -20.15 19.34 -4.67
C ALA A 3 -19.79 17.90 -4.22
N GLY A 4 -18.70 17.34 -4.76
CA GLY A 4 -18.22 16.01 -4.35
C GLY A 4 -17.82 15.92 -2.87
N ARG A 5 -17.23 16.96 -2.28
CA ARG A 5 -16.87 16.98 -0.85
C ARG A 5 -18.12 17.04 0.03
N ALA A 6 -19.13 17.77 -0.40
CA ALA A 6 -20.42 17.84 0.30
C ALA A 6 -21.13 16.48 0.25
N VAL A 7 -21.15 15.83 -0.91
CA VAL A 7 -21.73 14.49 -1.07
C VAL A 7 -21.04 13.46 -0.18
N LEU A 8 -19.70 13.40 -0.20
CA LEU A 8 -18.98 12.48 0.69
C LEU A 8 -19.22 12.80 2.18
N GLY A 9 -19.25 14.09 2.54
CA GLY A 9 -19.51 14.52 3.91
C GLY A 9 -20.89 14.09 4.39
N LEU A 10 -21.93 14.31 3.58
CA LEU A 10 -23.30 13.92 3.88
C LEU A 10 -23.47 12.39 3.91
N ALA A 11 -22.85 11.67 2.98
CA ALA A 11 -22.88 10.22 2.97
C ALA A 11 -22.21 9.63 4.23
N GLY A 12 -21.06 10.16 4.62
CA GLY A 12 -20.37 9.76 5.85
C GLY A 12 -21.20 10.05 7.10
N ALA A 13 -21.76 11.26 7.20
CA ALA A 13 -22.63 11.62 8.30
C ALA A 13 -23.88 10.73 8.39
N GLY A 14 -24.48 10.40 7.24
CA GLY A 14 -25.63 9.49 7.16
C GLY A 14 -25.29 8.07 7.62
N LEU A 15 -24.12 7.53 7.25
CA LEU A 15 -23.66 6.22 7.72
C LEU A 15 -23.39 6.21 9.22
N ILE A 16 -22.76 7.26 9.76
CA ILE A 16 -22.53 7.40 11.21
C ILE A 16 -23.86 7.43 11.94
N TRP A 17 -24.81 8.25 11.48
CA TRP A 17 -26.14 8.37 12.06
C TRP A 17 -26.88 7.03 12.06
N TYR A 18 -26.88 6.33 10.92
CA TYR A 18 -27.47 5.00 10.80
C TYR A 18 -26.86 3.99 11.78
N GLY A 19 -25.53 3.98 11.91
CA GLY A 19 -24.82 3.13 12.86
C GLY A 19 -25.19 3.44 14.31
N LEU A 20 -25.21 4.72 14.71
CA LEU A 20 -25.53 5.15 16.08
C LEU A 20 -26.94 4.75 16.51
N LEU A 21 -27.92 4.80 15.61
CA LEU A 21 -29.30 4.41 15.91
C LEU A 21 -29.52 2.88 15.80
N GLY A 22 -28.88 2.24 14.83
CA GLY A 22 -29.07 0.82 14.54
C GLY A 22 -28.36 -0.10 15.53
N LEU A 23 -27.07 0.16 15.82
CA LEU A 23 -26.23 -0.74 16.59
C LEU A 23 -26.73 -1.03 18.02
N PRO A 24 -27.23 -0.04 18.80
CA PRO A 24 -27.75 -0.31 20.15
C PRO A 24 -28.99 -1.20 20.17
N SER A 25 -29.76 -1.23 19.07
CA SER A 25 -30.95 -2.09 18.95
C SER A 25 -30.63 -3.52 18.49
N GLN A 26 -29.45 -3.72 17.88
CA GLN A 26 -29.03 -4.99 17.29
C GLN A 26 -28.00 -5.75 18.15
N LEU A 27 -27.30 -5.05 19.03
CA LEU A 27 -26.20 -5.57 19.83
C LEU A 27 -26.50 -5.38 21.31
N GLY A 28 -26.16 -6.38 22.13
CA GLY A 28 -26.22 -6.27 23.58
C GLY A 28 -25.12 -5.37 24.16
N PRO A 29 -25.22 -4.97 25.44
CA PRO A 29 -24.28 -4.03 26.07
C PRO A 29 -22.81 -4.47 25.99
N ALA A 30 -22.54 -5.77 26.18
CA ALA A 30 -21.20 -6.32 26.11
C ALA A 30 -20.60 -6.22 24.69
N GLN A 31 -21.40 -6.41 23.64
CA GLN A 31 -20.94 -6.29 22.26
C GLN A 31 -20.69 -4.82 21.88
N LEU A 32 -21.49 -3.87 22.40
CA LEU A 32 -21.21 -2.44 22.23
C LEU A 32 -19.86 -2.05 22.84
N VAL A 33 -19.60 -2.49 24.07
CA VAL A 33 -18.30 -2.23 24.74
C VAL A 33 -17.16 -2.85 23.94
N GLY A 34 -17.34 -4.09 23.46
CA GLY A 34 -16.37 -4.75 22.58
C GLY A 34 -16.09 -3.97 21.30
N LEU A 35 -17.14 -3.49 20.62
CA LEU A 35 -17.02 -2.69 19.41
C LEU A 35 -16.29 -1.36 19.66
N LEU A 36 -16.64 -0.65 20.73
CA LEU A 36 -15.98 0.60 21.12
C LEU A 36 -14.51 0.37 21.46
N THR A 37 -14.20 -0.70 22.18
CA THR A 37 -12.82 -1.10 22.50
C THR A 37 -12.05 -1.40 21.22
N TRP A 38 -12.64 -2.16 20.30
CA TRP A 38 -12.03 -2.47 19.02
C TRP A 38 -11.77 -1.21 18.18
N MET A 39 -12.73 -0.27 18.13
CA MET A 39 -12.54 1.03 17.45
C MET A 39 -11.41 1.84 18.08
N ALA A 40 -11.35 1.92 19.41
CA ALA A 40 -10.29 2.64 20.11
C ALA A 40 -8.90 2.04 19.80
N VAL A 41 -8.78 0.72 19.83
CA VAL A 41 -7.54 0.02 19.47
C VAL A 41 -7.18 0.26 18.00
N ALA A 42 -8.16 0.21 17.09
CA ALA A 42 -7.95 0.46 15.67
C ALA A 42 -7.45 1.88 15.40
N VAL A 43 -8.02 2.89 16.05
CA VAL A 43 -7.55 4.29 15.97
C VAL A 43 -6.13 4.41 16.48
N LEU A 44 -5.83 3.84 17.66
CA LEU A 44 -4.50 3.90 18.25
C LEU A 44 -3.45 3.22 17.36
N LEU A 45 -3.77 2.06 16.79
CA LEU A 45 -2.89 1.36 15.87
C LEU A 45 -2.72 2.14 14.55
N HIS A 46 -3.80 2.74 14.03
CA HIS A 46 -3.75 3.52 12.80
C HIS A 46 -2.88 4.76 12.96
N ASP A 47 -3.19 5.61 13.94
CA ASP A 47 -2.51 6.89 14.14
C ASP A 47 -1.12 6.72 14.76
N GLY A 48 -0.98 5.75 15.68
CA GLY A 48 0.26 5.50 16.40
C GLY A 48 1.28 4.69 15.60
N VAL A 49 0.85 3.85 14.64
CA VAL A 49 1.75 2.94 13.92
C VAL A 49 1.65 3.14 12.41
N ILE A 50 0.45 3.04 11.83
CA ILE A 50 0.28 3.04 10.37
C ILE A 50 0.67 4.40 9.77
N VAL A 51 0.19 5.51 10.34
CA VAL A 51 0.49 6.87 9.90
C VAL A 51 2.00 7.18 9.95
N PRO A 52 2.72 6.98 11.07
CA PRO A 52 4.15 7.29 11.11
C PRO A 52 4.96 6.38 10.18
N LEU A 53 4.66 5.08 10.11
CA LEU A 53 5.36 4.16 9.21
C LEU A 53 5.14 4.52 7.73
N SER A 54 3.90 4.81 7.34
CA SER A 54 3.60 5.23 5.96
C SER A 54 4.24 6.57 5.61
N THR A 55 4.29 7.51 6.56
CA THR A 55 4.97 8.80 6.40
C THR A 55 6.48 8.59 6.23
N LEU A 56 7.10 7.77 7.07
CA LEU A 56 8.53 7.43 6.96
C LEU A 56 8.84 6.73 5.64
N ALA A 57 8.00 5.76 5.23
CA ALA A 57 8.14 5.08 3.95
C ALA A 57 8.02 6.05 2.77
N GLY A 58 7.04 6.96 2.81
CA GLY A 58 6.86 8.00 1.80
C GLY A 58 8.04 8.99 1.74
N ALA A 59 8.57 9.40 2.89
CA ALA A 59 9.76 10.25 2.98
C ALA A 59 11.02 9.55 2.44
N ALA A 60 11.23 8.28 2.83
CA ALA A 60 12.31 7.45 2.33
C ALA A 60 12.21 7.28 0.80
N LEU A 61 11.00 6.98 0.31
CA LEU A 61 10.73 6.82 -1.12
C LEU A 61 10.95 8.12 -1.91
N THR A 62 10.56 9.26 -1.36
CA THR A 62 10.82 10.58 -1.94
C THR A 62 12.32 10.84 -1.99
N ARG A 63 13.04 10.53 -0.92
CA ARG A 63 14.49 10.72 -0.83
C ARG A 63 15.24 9.82 -1.80
N THR A 64 14.88 8.55 -1.93
CA THR A 64 15.50 7.64 -2.90
C THR A 64 15.09 7.96 -4.34
N GLY A 65 13.81 8.27 -4.56
CA GLY A 65 13.25 8.61 -5.86
C GLY A 65 13.80 9.91 -6.45
N SER A 66 14.10 10.91 -5.62
CA SER A 66 14.71 12.18 -6.06
C SER A 66 16.09 12.02 -6.69
N ARG A 67 16.80 10.93 -6.37
CA ARG A 67 18.11 10.58 -6.95
C ARG A 67 18.00 9.76 -8.23
N LEU A 68 16.79 9.30 -8.57
CA LEU A 68 16.52 8.42 -9.69
C LEU A 68 15.90 9.20 -10.85
N ARG A 69 16.00 8.64 -12.05
CA ARG A 69 15.30 9.21 -13.22
C ARG A 69 13.78 9.07 -13.04
N PRO A 70 12.95 9.95 -13.65
CA PRO A 70 11.49 9.90 -13.50
C PRO A 70 10.87 8.54 -13.85
N ALA A 71 11.40 7.87 -14.88
CA ALA A 71 10.97 6.52 -15.27
C ALA A 71 11.26 5.47 -14.17
N SER A 72 12.45 5.52 -13.57
CA SER A 72 12.85 4.64 -12.47
C SER A 72 12.00 4.88 -11.21
N ALA A 73 11.69 6.14 -10.89
CA ALA A 73 10.80 6.48 -9.79
C ALA A 73 9.35 6.00 -10.03
N GLY A 74 8.88 6.05 -11.27
CA GLY A 74 7.59 5.50 -11.68
C GLY A 74 7.50 3.97 -11.48
N ILE A 75 8.55 3.23 -11.89
CA ILE A 75 8.66 1.78 -11.65
C ILE A 75 8.57 1.47 -10.16
N LEU A 76 9.39 2.14 -9.34
CA LEU A 76 9.41 1.91 -7.90
C LEU A 76 8.04 2.15 -7.25
N ARG A 77 7.35 3.24 -7.61
CA ARG A 77 6.01 3.54 -7.11
C ARG A 77 4.98 2.50 -7.57
N GLY A 78 5.04 2.09 -8.83
CA GLY A 78 4.18 1.04 -9.37
C GLY A 78 4.35 -0.29 -8.64
N THR A 79 5.60 -0.73 -8.47
CA THR A 79 5.95 -1.95 -7.72
C THR A 79 5.39 -1.93 -6.30
N LEU A 80 5.56 -0.83 -5.57
CA LEU A 80 5.04 -0.70 -4.21
C LEU A 80 3.51 -0.74 -4.17
N MET A 81 2.83 -0.10 -5.12
CA MET A 81 1.37 -0.15 -5.22
C MET A 81 0.86 -1.55 -5.52
N THR A 82 1.49 -2.27 -6.46
CA THR A 82 1.16 -3.66 -6.76
C THR A 82 1.39 -4.55 -5.55
N GLY A 83 2.53 -4.40 -4.87
CA GLY A 83 2.84 -5.16 -3.67
C GLY A 83 1.84 -4.93 -2.55
N ALA A 84 1.42 -3.67 -2.33
CA ALA A 84 0.39 -3.32 -1.36
C ALA A 84 -0.98 -3.93 -1.70
N ALA A 85 -1.41 -3.86 -2.96
CA ALA A 85 -2.69 -4.42 -3.41
C ALA A 85 -2.73 -5.94 -3.25
N VAL A 86 -1.67 -6.63 -3.68
CA VAL A 86 -1.56 -8.10 -3.51
C VAL A 86 -1.51 -8.46 -2.02
N SER A 87 -0.80 -7.70 -1.19
CA SER A 87 -0.74 -7.95 0.25
C SER A 87 -2.10 -7.79 0.94
N LEU A 88 -2.90 -6.80 0.52
CA LEU A 88 -4.26 -6.62 1.03
C LEU A 88 -5.14 -7.85 0.73
N ILE A 89 -5.11 -8.34 -0.51
CA ILE A 89 -5.87 -9.53 -0.93
C ILE A 89 -5.37 -10.77 -0.18
N ALA A 90 -4.05 -10.96 -0.12
CA ALA A 90 -3.43 -12.07 0.57
C ALA A 90 -3.76 -12.07 2.07
N GLY A 91 -3.78 -10.91 2.72
CA GLY A 91 -4.16 -10.79 4.13
C GLY A 91 -5.59 -11.26 4.41
N ILE A 92 -6.55 -10.92 3.54
CA ILE A 92 -7.94 -11.39 3.64
C ILE A 92 -8.00 -12.92 3.51
N LEU A 93 -7.30 -13.47 2.50
CA LEU A 93 -7.21 -14.91 2.27
C LEU A 93 -6.57 -15.64 3.46
N MET A 94 -5.53 -15.06 4.07
CA MET A 94 -4.84 -15.64 5.22
C MET A 94 -5.74 -15.67 6.46
N LYS A 95 -6.56 -14.64 6.68
CA LYS A 95 -7.57 -14.65 7.75
C LYS A 95 -8.70 -15.63 7.47
N ALA A 96 -9.17 -15.72 6.23
CA ALA A 96 -10.14 -16.73 5.83
C ALA A 96 -9.59 -18.16 6.05
N GLN A 97 -8.31 -18.37 5.73
CA GLN A 97 -7.62 -19.64 5.97
C GLN A 97 -7.46 -19.93 7.46
N SER A 98 -7.17 -18.94 8.32
CA SER A 98 -7.06 -19.19 9.76
C SER A 98 -8.36 -19.69 10.39
N GLU A 99 -9.51 -19.26 9.87
CA GLU A 99 -10.82 -19.76 10.29
C GLU A 99 -11.10 -21.15 9.68
N ALA A 100 -10.77 -21.34 8.39
CA ALA A 100 -11.00 -22.59 7.65
C ALA A 100 -10.04 -23.75 8.02
N ARG A 101 -8.89 -23.46 8.64
CA ARG A 101 -7.90 -24.45 9.09
C ARG A 101 -8.47 -25.41 10.15
N SER A 102 -9.62 -25.08 10.73
CA SER A 102 -10.36 -25.95 11.63
C SER A 102 -11.11 -27.09 10.91
N ILE A 103 -11.31 -27.03 9.57
CA ILE A 103 -12.14 -28.00 8.83
C ILE A 103 -11.54 -28.48 7.47
N SER A 104 -10.61 -27.76 6.82
CA SER A 104 -10.14 -28.16 5.47
C SER A 104 -8.65 -27.93 5.19
N ALA A 105 -8.07 -28.87 4.43
CA ALA A 105 -6.67 -29.00 3.99
C ALA A 105 -6.21 -27.92 3.00
N LEU A 106 -6.38 -26.63 3.35
CA LEU A 106 -5.73 -25.55 2.63
C LEU A 106 -4.29 -25.41 3.15
N GLU A 107 -3.46 -26.37 2.76
CA GLU A 107 -2.09 -26.63 3.20
C GLU A 107 -1.06 -25.83 2.39
N GLY A 108 -1.33 -24.55 2.18
CA GLY A 108 -0.40 -23.61 1.55
C GLY A 108 0.31 -22.77 2.60
N ASP A 109 1.63 -22.71 2.56
CA ASP A 109 2.42 -21.71 3.30
C ASP A 109 2.23 -20.33 2.64
N TYR A 110 1.12 -19.67 2.96
CA TYR A 110 0.81 -18.33 2.44
C TYR A 110 1.82 -17.28 2.89
N ALA A 111 2.47 -17.48 4.05
CA ALA A 111 3.54 -16.60 4.52
C ALA A 111 4.81 -16.78 3.66
N GLY A 112 5.17 -18.02 3.33
CA GLY A 112 6.23 -18.32 2.37
C GLY A 112 5.93 -17.75 0.98
N ASN A 113 4.69 -17.91 0.49
CA ASN A 113 4.28 -17.43 -0.83
C ASN A 113 4.27 -15.90 -0.93
N ILE A 114 3.81 -15.19 0.11
CA ILE A 114 3.82 -13.73 0.11
C ILE A 114 5.26 -13.19 0.17
N PHE A 115 6.14 -13.86 0.93
CA PHE A 115 7.55 -13.51 0.98
C PHE A 115 8.23 -13.74 -0.38
N GLY A 116 7.99 -14.90 -1.00
CA GLY A 116 8.50 -15.21 -2.34
C GLY A 116 7.99 -14.23 -3.41
N PHE A 117 6.72 -13.83 -3.32
CA PHE A 117 6.15 -12.80 -4.17
C PHE A 117 6.88 -11.46 -4.01
N TRP A 118 7.08 -10.99 -2.77
CA TRP A 118 7.80 -9.74 -2.51
C TRP A 118 9.25 -9.81 -2.99
N ALA A 119 9.93 -10.94 -2.77
CA ALA A 119 11.30 -11.14 -3.24
C ALA A 119 11.39 -11.07 -4.78
N GLY A 120 10.50 -11.78 -5.49
CA GLY A 120 10.44 -11.75 -6.95
C GLY A 120 10.07 -10.37 -7.48
N LEU A 121 9.09 -9.71 -6.88
CA LEU A 121 8.66 -8.37 -7.26
C LEU A 121 9.78 -7.33 -7.06
N ALA A 122 10.50 -7.39 -5.93
CA ALA A 122 11.65 -6.54 -5.65
C ALA A 122 12.79 -6.79 -6.64
N PHE A 123 13.06 -8.05 -6.98
CA PHE A 123 14.09 -8.41 -7.96
C PHE A 123 13.79 -7.84 -9.35
N VAL A 124 12.56 -8.04 -9.85
CA VAL A 124 12.12 -7.51 -11.15
C VAL A 124 12.20 -5.98 -11.18
N ALA A 125 11.78 -5.32 -10.11
CA ALA A 125 11.84 -3.87 -10.00
C ALA A 125 13.29 -3.35 -10.01
N ALA A 126 14.18 -3.98 -9.24
CA ALA A 126 15.60 -3.64 -9.19
C ALA A 126 16.28 -3.82 -10.55
N ALA A 127 16.01 -4.95 -11.24
CA ALA A 127 16.54 -5.21 -12.58
C ALA A 127 16.06 -4.17 -13.60
N SER A 128 14.77 -3.80 -13.53
CA SER A 128 14.18 -2.80 -14.42
C SER A 128 14.78 -1.41 -14.19
N ILE A 129 14.91 -0.99 -12.93
CA ILE A 129 15.55 0.29 -12.57
C ILE A 129 17.01 0.30 -13.06
N TYR A 130 17.76 -0.78 -12.81
CA TYR A 130 19.15 -0.88 -13.25
C TYR A 130 19.29 -0.76 -14.77
N ALA A 131 18.42 -1.42 -15.55
CA ALA A 131 18.42 -1.34 -17.00
C ALA A 131 18.14 0.10 -17.51
N VAL A 132 17.17 0.79 -16.90
CA VAL A 132 16.81 2.18 -17.25
C VAL A 132 17.95 3.15 -16.93
N GLU A 133 18.59 3.02 -15.77
CA GLU A 133 19.72 3.87 -15.38
C GLU A 133 20.95 3.63 -16.26
N ARG A 134 21.27 2.37 -16.59
CA ARG A 134 22.41 2.02 -17.45
C ARG A 134 22.24 2.56 -18.87
N THR A 135 21.04 2.44 -19.44
CA THR A 135 20.72 2.95 -20.79
C THR A 135 20.70 4.48 -20.86
N GLY A 136 20.40 5.15 -19.74
CA GLY A 136 20.48 6.62 -19.64
C GLY A 136 21.92 7.15 -19.72
N ARG A 137 22.86 6.48 -19.03
CA ARG A 137 24.27 6.88 -19.01
C ARG A 137 24.95 6.78 -20.37
N THR A 138 24.63 5.75 -21.16
CA THR A 138 25.22 5.55 -22.49
C THR A 138 24.76 6.59 -23.51
N ARG A 139 23.54 7.14 -23.38
CA ARG A 139 23.04 8.22 -24.24
C ARG A 139 23.66 9.58 -23.94
N SER A 140 23.94 9.88 -22.68
CA SER A 140 24.52 11.18 -22.28
C SER A 140 25.95 11.38 -22.82
N GLY A 141 26.76 10.32 -22.91
CA GLY A 141 28.13 10.41 -23.45
C GLY A 141 28.22 10.59 -24.98
N LYS A 142 27.13 10.30 -25.71
CA LYS A 142 27.07 10.43 -27.19
C LYS A 142 26.67 11.85 -27.64
N GLY A 143 26.07 12.65 -26.75
CA GLY A 143 25.61 14.01 -27.07
C GLY A 143 26.74 15.04 -27.08
N ASP A 144 27.70 14.90 -26.16
CA ASP A 144 28.79 15.86 -25.96
C ASP A 144 29.82 15.83 -27.10
N SER A 145 30.02 14.65 -27.69
CA SER A 145 30.96 14.43 -28.81
C SER A 145 30.47 14.98 -30.16
N ARG A 146 29.19 15.37 -30.28
CA ARG A 146 28.66 16.01 -31.51
C ARG A 146 28.72 17.54 -31.48
N GLN A 147 28.97 18.15 -30.33
CA GLN A 147 29.01 19.61 -30.21
C GLN A 147 30.40 20.19 -30.53
N ASN A 148 31.46 19.38 -30.42
CA ASN A 148 32.86 19.78 -30.66
C ASN A 148 33.33 19.64 -32.12
N THR A 149 32.44 19.37 -33.07
CA THR A 149 32.80 19.18 -34.50
C THR A 149 32.13 20.20 -35.43
N ARG A 150 31.73 21.37 -34.92
CA ARG A 150 31.29 22.47 -35.77
C ARG A 150 32.43 23.49 -35.89
N PRO A 151 33.07 23.61 -37.07
CA PRO A 151 34.08 24.64 -37.35
C PRO A 151 33.46 26.04 -37.44
#